data_AF-A0A7K4HA80-F1
#
_entry.id   AF-A0A7K4HA80-F1
#
_cell.length_a   1.000
_cell.length_b   1.000
_cell.length_c   1.000
_cell.angle_alpha   90.00
_cell.angle_beta   90.00
_cell.angle_gamma   90.00
#
_symmetry.space_group_name_H-M   'P 1'
#
loop_
_entity.id
_entity.type
_entity.pdbx_description
1 polymer ?
#
loop_
_entity_poly.entity_id
_entity_poly.type
_entity_poly.pdbx_seq_one_letter_code
_entity_poly.pdbx_strand_id
1 'polypeptide(L)' 'MFKPASSMVCPHCKSEMHIEKDERGLLRTNNLLTMRIKSPIYIHSQKTADVSLDVSVCSQCNTIIGITRKGI' A
#
# COMPACT_ATOMS: atom_id res chain seq x y z
N MET A 1 15.25 2.88 -27.00
CA MET A 1 14.02 2.29 -26.42
C MET A 1 13.89 2.75 -24.98
N PHE A 2 12.97 3.67 -24.68
CA PHE A 2 12.63 4.02 -23.30
C PHE A 2 11.73 2.90 -22.74
N LYS A 3 12.29 2.03 -21.90
CA LYS A 3 11.46 1.18 -21.03
C LYS A 3 10.83 2.12 -19.99
N PRO A 4 9.50 2.25 -19.90
CA PRO A 4 8.91 2.92 -18.76
C PRO A 4 9.36 2.14 -17.53
N ALA A 5 10.10 2.82 -16.64
CA ALA A 5 10.62 2.20 -15.44
C ALA A 5 9.41 1.68 -14.66
N SER A 6 9.26 0.35 -14.61
CA SER A 6 8.20 -0.32 -13.84
C SER A 6 8.64 -0.32 -12.37
N SER A 7 9.07 0.83 -11.88
CA SER A 7 9.76 1.00 -10.61
C SER A 7 9.21 2.25 -9.94
N MET A 8 8.73 2.08 -8.72
CA MET A 8 8.43 3.20 -7.83
C MET A 8 9.62 3.42 -6.90
N VAL A 9 9.78 4.64 -6.40
CA VAL A 9 10.81 4.96 -5.41
C VAL A 9 10.11 5.28 -4.10
N CYS A 10 10.61 4.71 -3.00
CA CYS A 10 10.06 5.02 -1.68
C CYS A 10 10.36 6.48 -1.36
N PRO A 11 9.35 7.31 -1.05
CA PRO A 11 9.58 8.74 -0.82
C PRO A 11 10.48 8.99 0.40
N HIS A 12 10.48 8.06 1.36
CA HIS A 12 11.22 8.16 2.61
C HIS A 12 12.68 7.65 2.48
N CYS A 13 12.88 6.35 2.23
CA CYS A 13 14.23 5.76 2.20
C CYS A 13 14.89 5.73 0.81
N LYS A 14 14.22 6.22 -0.23
CA LYS A 14 14.67 6.21 -1.63
C LYS A 14 14.96 4.83 -2.22
N SER A 15 14.58 3.75 -1.53
CA SER A 15 14.67 2.39 -2.08
C SER A 15 13.79 2.25 -3.31
N GLU A 16 14.35 1.62 -4.34
CA GLU A 16 13.61 1.26 -5.55
C GLU A 16 12.66 0.08 -5.24
N MET A 17 11.46 0.16 -5.80
CA MET A 17 10.38 -0.80 -5.64
C MET A 17 9.97 -1.28 -7.02
N HIS A 18 10.40 -2.48 -7.37
CA HIS A 18 10.11 -3.08 -8.67
C HIS A 18 8.67 -3.59 -8.71
N ILE A 19 7.94 -3.17 -9.74
CA ILE A 19 6.59 -3.63 -10.04
C ILE A 19 6.72 -4.73 -11.08
N GLU A 20 6.27 -5.92 -10.70
CA GLU A 20 6.18 -7.08 -11.57
C GLU A 20 4.71 -7.41 -11.81
N LYS A 21 4.41 -8.11 -12.90
CA LYS A 21 3.08 -8.69 -13.10
C LYS A 21 3.16 -10.17 -12.72
N ASP A 22 2.21 -10.64 -11.93
CA ASP A 22 2.07 -12.07 -11.71
C ASP A 22 1.48 -12.78 -12.94
N GLU A 23 1.39 -14.12 -12.88
CA GLU A 23 0.85 -14.96 -13.96
C GLU A 23 -0.62 -14.62 -14.32
N ARG A 24 -1.32 -13.88 -13.46
CA ARG A 24 -2.71 -13.42 -13.67
C ARG A 24 -2.76 -11.98 -14.18
N GLY A 25 -1.60 -11.37 -14.46
CA GLY A 25 -1.48 -9.99 -14.92
C GLY A 25 -1.67 -8.94 -13.82
N LEU A 26 -1.74 -9.34 -12.55
CA LEU A 26 -1.86 -8.41 -11.42
C LEU A 26 -0.50 -7.81 -11.07
N LEU A 27 -0.48 -6.51 -10.79
CA LEU A 27 0.74 -5.82 -10.36
C LEU A 27 1.09 -6.25 -8.93
N ARG A 28 2.31 -6.76 -8.76
CA ARG A 28 2.93 -7.10 -7.47
C ARG A 28 4.21 -6.30 -7.31
N THR A 29 4.57 -6.02 -6.07
CA THR A 29 5.79 -5.31 -5.73
C THR A 29 6.50 -6.07 -4.62
N ASN A 30 7.73 -6.52 -4.88
CA ASN A 30 8.48 -7.36 -3.92
C ASN A 30 8.86 -6.60 -2.63
N ASN A 31 8.86 -5.27 -2.69
CA ASN A 31 9.33 -4.38 -1.63
C ASN A 31 8.18 -3.69 -0.87
N LEU A 32 6.95 -4.18 -1.06
CA LEU A 32 5.75 -3.58 -0.50
C LEU A 32 4.91 -4.64 0.22
N LEU A 33 4.75 -4.45 1.52
CA LEU A 33 3.94 -5.29 2.38
C LEU A 33 2.54 -4.70 2.46
N THR A 34 1.53 -5.44 2.01
CA THR A 34 0.13 -5.05 2.19
C THR A 34 -0.45 -5.81 3.38
N MET A 35 -0.90 -5.08 4.39
CA MET A 35 -1.53 -5.62 5.59
C MET A 35 -2.92 -5.05 5.79
N ARG A 36 -3.84 -5.85 6.33
CA ARG A 36 -5.18 -5.40 6.65
C ARG A 36 -5.28 -5.00 8.10
N ILE A 37 -5.73 -3.77 8.36
CA ILE A 37 -6.01 -3.27 9.69
C ILE A 37 -7.49 -2.90 9.83
N LYS A 38 -8.02 -2.97 11.05
CA LYS A 38 -9.33 -2.40 11.38
C LYS A 38 -9.12 -1.02 11.99
N SER A 39 -9.70 0.01 11.37
CA SER A 39 -9.70 1.36 11.91
C SER A 39 -11.10 1.73 12.39
N PRO A 40 -11.25 2.23 13.62
CA PRO A 40 -12.53 2.80 14.07
C PRO A 40 -12.82 4.10 13.30
N ILE A 41 -14.09 4.30 12.95
CA ILE A 41 -14.63 5.59 12.50
C ILE A 41 -15.28 6.26 13.71
N TYR A 42 -14.92 7.52 13.93
CA TYR A 42 -15.52 8.37 14.95
C TYR A 42 -16.34 9.48 14.30
N ILE A 43 -17.55 9.70 14.80
CA ILE A 43 -18.32 10.92 14.52
C ILE A 43 -18.39 11.68 15.84
N HIS A 44 -17.81 12.88 15.86
CA HIS A 44 -17.46 13.59 17.09
C HIS A 44 -16.56 12.72 17.99
N SER A 45 -17.06 12.32 19.16
CA SER A 45 -16.33 11.51 20.14
C SER A 45 -16.90 10.09 20.29
N GLN A 46 -17.89 9.72 19.48
CA GLN A 46 -18.49 8.38 19.51
C GLN A 46 -17.97 7.54 18.35
N LYS A 47 -17.54 6.32 18.65
CA LYS A 47 -17.20 5.30 17.65
C LYS A 47 -18.48 4.84 16.97
N THR A 48 -18.56 4.96 15.65
CA THR A 48 -19.77 4.62 14.87
C THR A 48 -19.61 3.35 14.04
N ALA A 49 -18.39 3.01 13.60
CA ALA A 49 -18.13 1.80 12.84
C ALA A 49 -16.67 1.36 12.95
N ASP A 50 -16.36 0.13 12.53
CA ASP A 50 -15.00 -0.30 12.19
C ASP A 50 -14.91 -0.50 10.68
N VAL A 51 -13.85 0.00 10.06
CA VAL A 51 -13.57 -0.21 8.64
C VAL A 51 -12.28 -0.99 8.45
N SER A 52 -12.30 -1.90 7.48
CA SER A 52 -11.10 -2.61 7.05
C SER A 52 -10.33 -1.74 6.06
N LEU A 53 -9.08 -1.44 6.39
CA LEU A 53 -8.15 -0.72 5.55
C LEU A 53 -7.04 -1.68 5.13
N ASP A 54 -6.75 -1.71 3.84
CA ASP A 54 -5.54 -2.34 3.34
C ASP A 54 -4.45 -1.26 3.33
N VAL A 55 -3.39 -1.47 4.10
CA VAL A 55 -2.27 -0.55 4.29
C VAL A 55 -1.04 -1.14 3.61
N SER A 56 -0.44 -0.34 2.75
CA SER A 56 0.75 -0.67 1.97
C SER A 56 1.96 -0.02 2.62
N VAL A 57 2.93 -0.83 3.03
CA VAL A 57 4.12 -0.43 3.79
C VAL A 57 5.38 -0.79 3.02
N CYS A 58 6.36 0.11 3.01
CA CYS A 58 7.68 -0.16 2.46
C CYS A 58 8.39 -1.23 3.30
N SER A 59 8.81 -2.34 2.71
CA SER A 59 9.51 -3.40 3.47
C SER A 59 10.90 -2.98 3.98
N GLN A 60 11.51 -1.96 3.37
CA GLN A 60 12.86 -1.51 3.69
C GLN A 60 12.92 -0.54 4.88
N CYS A 61 11.96 0.39 4.97
CA CYS A 61 11.94 1.43 6.02
C CYS A 61 10.66 1.47 6.84
N ASN A 62 9.76 0.50 6.65
CA ASN A 62 8.48 0.37 7.36
C ASN A 62 7.57 1.61 7.28
N THR A 63 7.80 2.50 6.31
CA THR A 63 6.96 3.68 6.09
C THR A 63 5.70 3.29 5.34
N ILE A 64 4.56 3.82 5.77
CA ILE A 64 3.28 3.67 5.05
C ILE A 64 3.37 4.45 3.74
N ILE A 65 3.18 3.76 2.60
CA ILE A 65 3.20 4.34 1.26
C ILE A 65 1.77 4.56 0.75
N GLY A 66 0.81 3.78 1.22
CA GLY A 66 -0.58 3.92 0.79
C GLY A 66 -1.57 3.29 1.76
N ILE A 67 -2.78 3.82 1.77
CA ILE A 67 -3.91 3.30 2.52
C ILE A 67 -5.08 3.23 1.55
N THR A 68 -5.69 2.07 1.43
CA THR A 68 -6.86 1.86 0.58
C THR A 68 -7.98 1.29 1.43
N ARG A 69 -9.15 1.93 1.38
CA ARG A 69 -10.35 1.38 1.99
C ARG A 69 -10.96 0.37 1.02
N LYS A 70 -11.12 -0.87 1.46
CA LYS A 70 -11.82 -1.88 0.64
C LYS A 70 -13.32 -1.67 0.79
N GLY A 71 -13.95 -1.06 -0.21
CA GLY A 71 -15.40 -0.89 -0.29
C GLY A 71 -15.83 0.55 -0.60
N ILE A 72 -15.99 0.83 -1.89
CA ILE A 72 -17.27 1.20 -2.54
C ILE A 72 -17.33 0.39 -3.84
#